data_AF-A0A8J4R8P6-F1
#
_entry.id   AF-A0A8J4R8P6-F1
#
_cell.length_a   1.000
_cell.length_b   1.000
_cell.length_c   1.000
_cell.angle_alpha   90.00
_cell.angle_beta   90.00
_cell.angle_gamma   90.00
#
_symmetry.space_group_name_H-M   'P 1'
#
loop_
_entity.id
_entity.type
_entity.pdbx_description
1 polymer ?
#
loop_
_entity_poly.entity_id
_entity_poly.type
_entity_poly.pdbx_seq_one_letter_code
_entity_poly.pdbx_strand_id
1 'polypeptide(L)'
;MPSELWLLSSIFPMGPSSPRTIRTLDKLRKRITMATYGGSSSSNPTRMVTFITSDGEEVKVPVAIAMEFKTMIEFLEGDLDRPEVENAPFPLSNVDSQTLRRIVDFTRDSLLWRSRYEALEKERLVELPSKYLALDIAREFELPSKYQALEKERQKFETEFFGRQSDEAIVKLVKAADFLEIKELLDSVMPSFRKRFGLGDDKGVDFVYSAEAEEIFRRRAAPASVGAGT
;
A
#
# COMPACT_ATOMS: atom_id res chain seq x y z
N MET A 1 -22.05 80.97 -10.39
CA MET A 1 -22.73 80.98 -11.71
C MET A 1 -21.70 81.36 -12.75
N PRO A 2 -21.46 80.62 -13.84
CA PRO A 2 -22.03 79.32 -14.25
C PRO A 2 -20.98 78.26 -14.68
N SER A 3 -21.49 77.05 -14.95
CA SER A 3 -21.04 76.01 -15.91
C SER A 3 -19.58 75.55 -15.96
N GLU A 4 -19.32 74.26 -15.68
CA GLU A 4 -19.16 73.26 -16.74
C GLU A 4 -19.30 71.82 -16.22
N LEU A 5 -19.99 71.03 -17.04
CA LEU A 5 -20.23 69.60 -16.93
C LEU A 5 -18.99 68.84 -17.39
N TRP A 6 -18.78 67.65 -16.83
CA TRP A 6 -18.57 66.36 -17.51
C TRP A 6 -17.91 65.40 -16.51
N LEU A 7 -18.57 64.27 -16.22
CA LEU A 7 -17.98 62.93 -16.17
C LEU A 7 -19.04 61.90 -15.73
N LEU A 8 -19.45 61.10 -16.72
CA LEU A 8 -19.55 59.64 -16.75
C LEU A 8 -20.41 58.85 -15.75
N SER A 9 -20.93 57.76 -16.35
CA SER A 9 -21.31 56.47 -15.79
C SER A 9 -22.82 56.29 -15.57
N SER A 10 -23.57 55.76 -16.54
CA SER A 10 -23.66 54.31 -16.83
C SER A 10 -24.02 53.54 -15.55
N ILE A 11 -25.31 53.43 -15.21
CA ILE A 11 -26.19 52.29 -15.56
C ILE A 11 -25.51 50.95 -15.23
N PHE A 12 -25.82 50.40 -14.06
CA PHE A 12 -25.87 48.95 -13.83
C PHE A 12 -27.16 48.61 -13.05
N PRO A 13 -28.01 47.70 -13.57
CA PRO A 13 -29.25 47.32 -12.90
C PRO A 13 -28.97 46.31 -11.78
N MET A 14 -29.63 46.54 -10.64
CA MET A 14 -29.83 45.55 -9.58
C MET A 14 -30.65 44.38 -10.11
N GLY A 15 -30.13 43.16 -9.93
CA GLY A 15 -30.84 41.89 -10.13
C GLY A 15 -30.65 40.97 -8.92
N PRO A 16 -31.62 40.09 -8.61
CA PRO A 16 -31.90 39.63 -7.26
C PRO A 16 -30.99 38.51 -6.75
N SER A 17 -30.81 38.54 -5.44
CA SER A 17 -30.15 37.55 -4.58
C SER A 17 -30.67 36.12 -4.78
N SER A 18 -29.77 35.22 -5.17
CA SER A 18 -30.00 33.78 -5.27
C SER A 18 -29.48 33.06 -4.01
N PRO A 19 -30.32 32.32 -3.25
CA PRO A 19 -29.87 31.54 -2.11
C PRO A 19 -29.55 30.10 -2.56
N ARG A 20 -28.30 29.83 -2.96
CA ARG A 20 -27.83 28.46 -3.24
C ARG A 20 -26.35 28.28 -2.86
N THR A 21 -26.05 28.22 -1.56
CA THR A 21 -24.74 27.72 -1.11
C THR A 21 -24.81 27.00 0.23
N ILE A 22 -25.68 25.99 0.40
CA ILE A 22 -25.55 25.03 1.51
C ILE A 22 -26.07 23.65 1.06
N ARG A 23 -25.38 22.97 0.14
CA ARG A 23 -25.60 21.53 -0.14
C ARG A 23 -24.34 20.87 -0.72
N THR A 24 -23.21 20.93 -0.01
CA THR A 24 -21.98 20.21 -0.44
C THR A 24 -21.16 19.60 0.70
N LEU A 25 -21.67 19.53 1.94
CA LEU A 25 -20.96 18.85 3.03
C LEU A 25 -21.68 17.63 3.62
N ASP A 26 -22.90 17.32 3.19
CA ASP A 26 -23.62 16.10 3.61
C ASP A 26 -23.37 14.90 2.67
N LYS A 27 -22.83 15.14 1.47
CA LYS A 27 -22.51 14.09 0.49
C LYS A 27 -21.17 13.40 0.73
N LEU A 28 -20.29 13.98 1.56
CA LEU A 28 -19.00 13.38 1.92
C LEU A 28 -19.09 12.54 3.21
N ARG A 29 -20.09 12.79 4.07
CA ARG A 29 -20.30 12.00 5.29
C ARG A 29 -21.10 10.70 5.05
N LYS A 30 -21.81 10.58 3.93
CA LYS A 30 -22.52 9.35 3.51
C LYS A 30 -21.71 8.39 2.64
N ARG A 31 -20.46 8.71 2.30
CA ARG A 31 -19.57 7.82 1.53
C ARG A 31 -18.62 6.99 2.39
N ILE A 32 -18.64 7.20 3.71
CA ILE A 32 -17.90 6.43 4.72
C ILE A 32 -18.81 5.34 5.35
N THR A 33 -20.06 5.20 4.89
CA THR A 33 -21.03 4.24 5.47
C THR A 33 -21.73 3.45 4.37
N MET A 34 -20.96 2.78 3.51
CA MET A 34 -21.41 1.61 2.74
C MET A 34 -20.19 0.81 2.27
N ALA A 35 -19.55 0.15 3.24
CA ALA A 35 -18.89 -1.15 3.07
C ALA A 35 -18.81 -1.79 4.47
N THR A 36 -19.91 -1.76 5.21
CA THR A 36 -20.11 -2.65 6.34
C THR A 36 -20.45 -4.01 5.76
N TYR A 37 -19.42 -4.75 5.33
CA TYR A 37 -19.51 -6.20 5.37
C TYR A 37 -19.66 -6.56 6.84
N GLY A 38 -20.89 -6.91 7.22
CA GLY A 38 -21.17 -7.49 8.52
C GLY A 38 -20.43 -8.81 8.61
N GLY A 39 -19.32 -8.81 9.33
CA GLY A 39 -18.59 -9.98 9.77
C GLY A 39 -17.92 -9.61 11.06
N SER A 40 -18.28 -10.29 12.14
CA SER A 40 -17.59 -10.14 13.42
C SER A 40 -16.12 -10.50 13.20
N SER A 41 -15.24 -9.50 13.06
CA SER A 41 -13.80 -9.70 13.06
C SER A 41 -13.31 -9.94 14.48
N SER A 42 -13.74 -11.07 15.04
CA SER A 42 -13.02 -11.79 16.08
C SER A 42 -11.79 -12.41 15.41
N SER A 43 -10.86 -11.57 14.97
CA SER A 43 -9.55 -12.01 14.50
C SER A 43 -8.76 -12.50 15.72
N ASN A 44 -9.04 -13.73 16.16
CA ASN A 44 -8.17 -14.41 17.09
C ASN A 44 -6.79 -14.50 16.42
N PRO A 45 -5.75 -13.82 16.94
CA PRO A 45 -4.43 -13.78 16.32
C PRO A 45 -3.74 -15.16 16.31
N THR A 46 -4.38 -16.16 16.92
CA THR A 46 -3.94 -17.54 17.02
C THR A 46 -4.30 -18.39 15.79
N ARG A 47 -5.24 -17.94 14.93
CA ARG A 47 -5.64 -18.72 13.76
C ARG A 47 -4.58 -18.68 12.68
N MET A 48 -4.22 -19.86 12.18
CA MET A 48 -3.16 -20.07 11.18
C MET A 48 -3.75 -20.78 9.97
N VAL A 49 -3.31 -20.38 8.78
CA VAL A 49 -3.56 -21.11 7.54
C VAL A 49 -2.28 -21.76 7.06
N THR A 50 -2.39 -22.97 6.50
CA THR A 50 -1.25 -23.72 5.99
C THR A 50 -1.18 -23.57 4.48
N PHE A 51 -0.03 -23.14 3.96
CA PHE A 51 0.27 -23.11 2.54
C PHE A 51 1.24 -24.24 2.19
N ILE A 52 1.03 -24.94 1.07
CA ILE A 52 2.00 -25.88 0.50
C ILE A 52 2.71 -25.16 -0.64
N THR A 53 4.02 -24.96 -0.51
CA THR A 53 4.83 -24.23 -1.49
C THR A 53 5.27 -25.11 -2.66
N SER A 54 5.86 -24.52 -3.69
CA SER A 54 6.27 -25.23 -4.91
C SER A 54 7.36 -26.28 -4.68
N ASP A 55 8.13 -26.13 -3.60
CA ASP A 55 9.11 -27.10 -3.08
C ASP A 55 8.48 -28.17 -2.18
N GLY A 56 7.16 -28.15 -1.99
CA GLY A 56 6.42 -29.13 -1.20
C GLY A 56 6.49 -28.91 0.32
N GLU A 57 7.01 -27.76 0.78
CA GLU A 57 7.03 -27.44 2.20
C GLU A 57 5.70 -26.85 2.68
N GLU A 58 5.33 -27.18 3.92
CA GLU A 58 4.17 -26.58 4.58
C GLU A 58 4.60 -25.35 5.39
N VAL A 59 4.02 -24.18 5.05
CA VAL A 59 4.27 -22.92 5.73
C VAL A 59 2.98 -22.45 6.41
N LYS A 60 3.02 -22.34 7.74
CA LYS A 60 1.90 -21.81 8.54
C LYS A 60 1.98 -20.30 8.64
N VAL A 61 0.89 -19.62 8.27
CA VAL A 61 0.81 -18.17 8.19
C VAL A 61 -0.41 -17.69 8.99
N PRO A 62 -0.29 -16.65 9.84
CA PRO A 62 -1.42 -16.07 10.53
C PRO A 62 -2.51 -15.61 9.56
N VAL A 63 -3.78 -15.86 9.91
CA VAL A 63 -4.93 -15.45 9.09
C VAL A 63 -4.90 -13.95 8.75
N ALA A 64 -4.48 -13.10 9.70
CA ALA A 64 -4.37 -11.66 9.47
C ALA A 64 -3.40 -11.28 8.34
N ILE A 65 -2.31 -12.05 8.17
CA ILE A 65 -1.35 -11.85 7.07
C ILE A 65 -1.92 -12.47 5.78
N ALA A 66 -2.52 -13.64 5.89
CA ALA A 66 -3.09 -14.36 4.75
C ALA A 66 -4.25 -13.57 4.08
N MET A 67 -4.98 -12.76 4.85
CA MET A 67 -5.98 -11.81 4.38
C MET A 67 -5.43 -10.69 3.48
N GLU A 68 -4.12 -10.50 3.42
CA GLU A 68 -3.50 -9.57 2.47
C GLU A 68 -3.29 -10.22 1.09
N PHE A 69 -3.50 -11.53 0.97
CA PHE A 69 -3.35 -12.27 -0.27
C PHE A 69 -4.71 -12.35 -0.96
N LYS A 70 -4.95 -11.46 -1.93
CA LYS A 70 -6.27 -11.35 -2.57
C LYS A 70 -6.66 -12.63 -3.32
N THR A 71 -5.71 -13.34 -3.92
CA THR A 71 -5.90 -14.67 -4.52
C THR A 71 -6.49 -15.68 -3.53
N MET A 72 -6.09 -15.60 -2.26
CA MET A 72 -6.59 -16.48 -1.20
C MET A 72 -8.01 -16.08 -0.77
N ILE A 73 -8.28 -14.79 -0.62
CA ILE A 73 -9.61 -14.27 -0.29
C ILE A 73 -10.63 -14.73 -1.32
N GLU A 74 -10.28 -14.61 -2.61
CA GLU A 74 -11.14 -15.02 -3.72
C GLU A 74 -11.38 -16.53 -3.73
N PHE A 75 -10.33 -17.34 -3.50
CA PHE A 75 -10.45 -18.79 -3.44
C PHE A 75 -11.36 -19.28 -2.30
N LEU A 76 -11.34 -18.58 -1.16
CA LEU A 76 -12.16 -18.91 0.01
C LEU A 76 -13.52 -18.21 0.00
N GLU A 77 -13.91 -17.59 -1.13
CA GLU A 77 -15.16 -16.84 -1.27
C GLU A 77 -15.35 -15.77 -0.17
N GLY A 78 -14.25 -15.26 0.39
CA GLY A 78 -14.24 -14.33 1.51
C GLY A 78 -14.58 -14.91 2.89
N ASP A 79 -14.84 -16.21 3.00
CA ASP A 79 -15.26 -16.87 4.24
C ASP A 79 -14.10 -17.63 4.90
N LEU A 80 -13.21 -16.87 5.56
CA LEU A 80 -12.11 -17.44 6.34
C LEU A 80 -12.54 -18.00 7.70
N ASP A 81 -13.81 -17.84 8.10
CA ASP A 81 -14.30 -18.32 9.41
C ASP A 81 -14.65 -19.80 9.40
N ARG A 82 -14.56 -20.43 8.24
CA ARG A 82 -14.72 -21.87 8.06
C ARG A 82 -13.62 -22.65 8.78
N PRO A 83 -13.96 -23.62 9.65
CA PRO A 83 -12.97 -24.50 10.29
C PRO A 83 -12.19 -25.34 9.26
N GLU A 84 -12.72 -25.51 8.05
CA GLU A 84 -12.06 -26.20 6.95
C GLU A 84 -10.78 -25.49 6.48
N VAL A 85 -10.68 -24.17 6.67
CA VAL A 85 -9.49 -23.38 6.27
C VAL A 85 -8.25 -23.75 7.07
N GLU A 86 -8.41 -24.20 8.32
CA GLU A 86 -7.30 -24.65 9.16
C GLU A 86 -6.86 -26.08 8.81
N ASN A 87 -7.75 -26.87 8.19
CA ASN A 87 -7.54 -28.28 7.90
C ASN A 87 -7.16 -28.56 6.44
N ALA A 88 -7.45 -27.64 5.53
CA ALA A 88 -7.16 -27.77 4.10
C ALA A 88 -5.95 -26.90 3.72
N PRO A 89 -4.78 -27.49 3.43
CA PRO A 89 -3.63 -26.71 3.01
C PRO A 89 -3.83 -26.11 1.62
N PHE A 90 -3.44 -24.85 1.46
CA PHE A 90 -3.58 -24.09 0.21
C PHE A 90 -2.34 -24.27 -0.68
N PRO A 91 -2.46 -24.83 -1.91
CA PRO A 91 -1.30 -25.07 -2.76
C PRO A 91 -0.84 -23.78 -3.48
N LEU A 92 0.47 -23.51 -3.42
CA LEU A 92 1.16 -22.40 -4.09
C LEU A 92 2.22 -22.96 -5.04
N SER A 93 1.79 -23.38 -6.24
CA SER A 93 2.66 -24.04 -7.22
C SER A 93 3.80 -23.16 -7.77
N ASN A 94 3.70 -21.84 -7.63
CA ASN A 94 4.63 -20.88 -8.23
C ASN A 94 5.51 -20.14 -7.20
N VAL A 95 5.35 -20.43 -5.90
CA VAL A 95 6.04 -19.73 -4.82
C VAL A 95 6.77 -20.73 -3.95
N ASP A 96 8.10 -20.60 -3.87
CA ASP A 96 8.93 -21.41 -2.97
C ASP A 96 8.80 -20.97 -1.51
N SER A 97 9.09 -21.87 -0.58
CA SER A 97 9.02 -21.62 0.86
C SER A 97 9.81 -20.41 1.33
N GLN A 98 11.01 -20.18 0.78
CA GLN A 98 11.88 -19.07 1.17
C GLN A 98 11.30 -17.73 0.71
N THR A 99 10.80 -17.68 -0.52
CA THR A 99 10.11 -16.50 -1.06
C THR A 99 8.84 -16.22 -0.26
N LEU A 100 8.03 -17.22 0.04
CA LEU A 100 6.82 -17.04 0.86
C LEU A 100 7.13 -16.51 2.26
N ARG A 101 8.15 -17.03 2.95
CA ARG A 101 8.56 -16.52 4.27
C ARG A 101 8.94 -15.05 4.23
N ARG A 102 9.68 -14.61 3.20
CA ARG A 102 10.03 -13.19 3.01
C ARG A 102 8.79 -12.33 2.81
N ILE A 103 7.82 -12.80 2.03
CA ILE A 103 6.53 -12.10 1.84
C ILE A 103 5.81 -11.96 3.18
N VAL A 104 5.69 -13.07 3.92
CA VAL A 104 5.04 -13.08 5.23
C VAL A 104 5.72 -12.11 6.21
N ASP A 105 7.04 -12.08 6.25
CA ASP A 105 7.79 -11.15 7.11
C ASP A 105 7.56 -9.69 6.70
N PHE A 106 7.62 -9.38 5.40
CA PHE A 106 7.33 -8.03 4.90
C PHE A 106 5.90 -7.60 5.23
N THR A 107 4.91 -8.45 4.96
CA THR A 107 3.50 -8.15 5.21
C THR A 107 3.23 -7.97 6.70
N ARG A 108 3.90 -8.74 7.57
CA ARG A 108 3.83 -8.54 9.02
C ARG A 108 4.27 -7.12 9.40
N ASP A 109 5.43 -6.68 8.90
CA ASP A 109 5.96 -5.37 9.21
C ASP A 109 5.09 -4.24 8.61
N SER A 110 4.59 -4.44 7.39
CA SER A 110 3.58 -3.56 6.76
C SER A 110 2.35 -3.34 7.66
N LEU A 111 1.76 -4.42 8.19
CA LEU A 111 0.61 -4.34 9.10
C LEU A 111 0.94 -3.57 10.39
N LEU A 112 2.18 -3.70 10.90
CA LEU A 112 2.66 -2.89 12.02
C LEU A 112 2.69 -1.40 11.65
N TRP A 113 3.18 -1.04 10.46
CA TRP A 113 3.18 0.35 9.99
C TRP A 113 1.76 0.92 9.87
N ARG A 114 0.81 0.15 9.32
CA ARG A 114 -0.61 0.57 9.26
C ARG A 114 -1.19 0.84 10.64
N SER A 115 -0.92 -0.05 11.59
CA SER A 115 -1.35 0.12 12.98
C SER A 115 -0.78 1.39 13.62
N ARG A 116 0.48 1.73 13.33
CA ARG A 116 1.12 2.98 13.79
C ARG A 116 0.49 4.21 13.16
N TYR A 117 0.15 4.17 11.87
CA TYR A 117 -0.58 5.25 11.20
C TYR A 117 -1.97 5.47 11.78
N GLU A 118 -2.73 4.40 12.01
CA GLU A 118 -4.05 4.49 12.64
C GLU A 118 -3.99 5.05 14.07
N ALA A 119 -2.95 4.71 14.83
CA ALA A 119 -2.74 5.26 16.17
C ALA A 119 -2.53 6.79 16.13
N LEU A 120 -1.73 7.28 15.17
CA LEU A 120 -1.53 8.71 14.94
C LEU A 120 -2.83 9.40 14.50
N GLU A 121 -3.65 8.75 13.68
CA GLU A 121 -4.94 9.31 13.25
C GLU A 121 -5.95 9.38 14.40
N LYS A 122 -5.99 8.36 15.27
CA LYS A 122 -6.82 8.36 16.48
C LYS A 122 -6.38 9.46 17.45
N GLU A 123 -5.07 9.66 17.66
CA GLU A 123 -4.52 10.76 18.45
C GLU A 123 -5.01 12.12 17.92
N ARG A 124 -4.98 12.31 16.59
CA ARG A 124 -5.50 13.52 15.93
C ARG A 124 -6.99 13.74 16.18
N LEU A 125 -7.81 12.69 16.24
CA LEU A 125 -9.26 12.79 16.44
C LEU A 125 -9.68 12.99 17.90
N VAL A 126 -9.00 12.35 18.86
CA VAL A 126 -9.31 12.46 20.30
C VAL A 126 -9.04 13.87 20.83
N GLU A 127 -8.05 14.54 20.26
CA GLU A 127 -7.63 15.87 20.68
C GLU A 127 -8.33 17.03 19.96
N LEU A 128 -9.51 16.79 19.35
CA LEU A 128 -10.43 17.84 18.89
C LEU A 128 -11.57 18.07 19.90
N PRO A 129 -11.34 18.73 21.06
CA PRO A 129 -12.43 19.24 21.85
C PRO A 129 -13.08 20.43 21.14
N SER A 130 -14.39 20.32 20.96
CA SER A 130 -15.37 21.17 20.25
C SER A 130 -15.42 22.68 20.61
N LYS A 131 -14.35 23.33 21.10
CA LYS A 131 -14.46 24.72 21.60
C LYS A 131 -13.44 25.76 21.15
N TYR A 132 -12.37 25.45 20.43
CA TYR A 132 -11.39 26.50 20.09
C TYR A 132 -10.82 26.41 18.67
N LEU A 133 -11.48 27.12 17.75
CA LEU A 133 -11.03 27.45 16.39
C LEU A 133 -9.80 28.40 16.36
N ALA A 134 -9.21 28.71 17.51
CA ALA A 134 -8.21 29.77 17.68
C ALA A 134 -6.80 29.27 18.02
N LEU A 135 -6.62 27.96 18.25
CA LEU A 135 -5.32 27.32 18.55
C LEU A 135 -4.77 26.50 17.36
N ASP A 136 -5.45 26.52 16.23
CA ASP A 136 -5.23 25.60 15.09
C ASP A 136 -3.92 25.84 14.31
N ILE A 137 -3.31 27.03 14.41
CA ILE A 137 -2.15 27.38 13.56
C ILE A 137 -0.84 26.74 14.03
N ALA A 138 -0.61 26.60 15.34
CA ALA A 138 0.64 26.03 15.86
C ALA A 138 0.67 24.49 15.75
N ARG A 139 -0.51 23.86 15.78
CA ARG A 139 -0.65 22.40 15.87
C ARG A 139 -0.71 21.71 14.51
N GLU A 140 -1.14 22.43 13.47
CA GLU A 140 -0.99 21.99 12.08
C GLU A 140 0.48 21.74 11.70
N PHE A 141 1.47 22.25 12.45
CA PHE A 141 2.89 22.01 12.16
C PHE A 141 3.48 20.73 12.79
N GLU A 142 2.94 20.21 13.90
CA GLU A 142 3.54 19.06 14.60
C GLU A 142 3.10 17.69 14.06
N LEU A 143 1.83 17.56 13.65
CA LEU A 143 1.32 16.31 13.09
C LEU A 143 2.00 15.94 11.75
N PRO A 144 2.20 16.86 10.79
CA PRO A 144 2.97 16.57 9.59
C PRO A 144 4.37 16.04 9.90
N SER A 145 5.00 16.48 11.01
CA SER A 145 6.31 16.01 11.42
C SER A 145 6.30 14.54 11.87
N LYS A 146 5.33 14.11 12.69
CA LYS A 146 5.21 12.70 13.13
C LYS A 146 4.96 11.74 11.95
N TYR A 147 4.04 12.10 11.05
CA TYR A 147 3.77 11.30 9.85
C TYR A 147 5.00 11.21 8.93
N GLN A 148 5.71 12.33 8.71
CA GLN A 148 6.94 12.33 7.91
C GLN A 148 8.05 11.50 8.56
N ALA A 149 8.19 11.52 9.88
CA ALA A 149 9.16 10.69 10.59
C ALA A 149 8.84 9.20 10.42
N LEU A 150 7.57 8.81 10.59
CA LEU A 150 7.12 7.43 10.42
C LEU A 150 7.31 6.94 8.97
N GLU A 151 7.01 7.79 7.99
CA GLU A 151 7.19 7.48 6.58
C GLU A 151 8.68 7.30 6.23
N LYS A 152 9.57 8.12 6.80
CA LYS A 152 11.02 7.94 6.66
C LYS A 152 11.51 6.64 7.29
N GLU A 153 10.98 6.27 8.46
CA GLU A 153 11.28 4.97 9.08
C GLU A 153 10.85 3.81 8.18
N ARG A 154 9.63 3.86 7.63
CA ARG A 154 9.11 2.87 6.68
C ARG A 154 9.99 2.75 5.44
N GLN A 155 10.31 3.87 4.79
CA GLN A 155 11.15 3.90 3.59
C GLN A 155 12.57 3.37 3.86
N LYS A 156 13.12 3.69 5.04
CA LYS A 156 14.42 3.14 5.46
C LYS A 156 14.34 1.63 5.64
N PHE A 157 13.31 1.13 6.30
CA PHE A 157 13.06 -0.30 6.44
C PHE A 157 12.96 -0.98 5.07
N GLU A 158 12.14 -0.45 4.14
CA GLU A 158 11.99 -1.00 2.79
C GLU A 158 13.32 -1.04 2.04
N THR A 159 14.07 0.07 2.09
CA THR A 159 15.39 0.17 1.46
C THR A 159 16.37 -0.88 2.02
N GLU A 160 16.39 -1.08 3.33
CA GLU A 160 17.23 -2.10 3.97
C GLU A 160 16.76 -3.52 3.65
N PHE A 161 15.45 -3.77 3.68
CA PHE A 161 14.85 -5.07 3.43
C PHE A 161 15.16 -5.56 2.01
N PHE A 162 14.91 -4.73 1.00
CA PHE A 162 15.17 -5.07 -0.40
C PHE A 162 16.66 -4.98 -0.76
N GLY A 163 17.42 -4.09 -0.11
CA GLY A 163 18.86 -3.97 -0.31
C GLY A 163 19.65 -5.23 0.07
N ARG A 164 19.13 -6.04 1.01
CA ARG A 164 19.75 -7.32 1.43
C ARG A 164 19.45 -8.50 0.50
N GLN A 165 18.47 -8.38 -0.39
CA GLN A 165 18.08 -9.47 -1.28
C GLN A 165 19.05 -9.63 -2.45
N SER A 166 19.15 -10.82 -3.03
CA SER A 166 19.84 -11.02 -4.32
C SER A 166 18.97 -10.56 -5.50
N ASP A 167 19.57 -10.39 -6.69
CA ASP A 167 18.85 -10.07 -7.93
C ASP A 167 17.73 -11.11 -8.18
N GLU A 168 18.07 -12.39 -8.02
CA GLU A 168 17.14 -13.50 -8.16
C GLU A 168 16.00 -13.45 -7.12
N ALA A 169 16.32 -13.16 -5.86
CA ALA A 169 15.31 -13.07 -4.80
C ALA A 169 14.35 -11.91 -5.04
N ILE A 170 14.81 -10.75 -5.52
CA ILE A 170 13.90 -9.65 -5.88
C ILE A 170 12.99 -10.06 -7.04
N VAL A 171 13.51 -10.71 -8.08
CA VAL A 171 12.69 -11.19 -9.21
C VAL A 171 11.61 -12.16 -8.72
N LYS A 172 11.98 -13.13 -7.88
CA LYS A 172 11.03 -14.08 -7.28
C LYS A 172 9.98 -13.37 -6.42
N LEU A 173 10.38 -12.38 -5.61
CA LEU A 173 9.46 -11.58 -4.82
C LEU A 173 8.46 -10.82 -5.68
N VAL A 174 8.88 -10.19 -6.78
CA VAL A 174 7.96 -9.48 -7.69
C VAL A 174 6.95 -10.46 -8.28
N LYS A 175 7.40 -11.59 -8.83
CA LYS A 175 6.51 -12.61 -9.43
C LYS A 175 5.54 -13.20 -8.41
N ALA A 176 6.01 -13.50 -7.20
CA ALA A 176 5.17 -14.05 -6.15
C ALA A 176 4.17 -13.02 -5.59
N ALA A 177 4.58 -11.75 -5.46
CA ALA A 177 3.69 -10.68 -5.03
C ALA A 177 2.59 -10.41 -6.07
N ASP A 178 2.92 -10.48 -7.35
CA ASP A 178 1.96 -10.41 -8.46
C ASP A 178 0.98 -11.59 -8.44
N PHE A 179 1.49 -12.82 -8.32
CA PHE A 179 0.68 -14.03 -8.24
C PHE A 179 -0.28 -14.06 -7.04
N LEU A 180 0.16 -13.54 -5.88
CA LEU A 180 -0.65 -13.43 -4.67
C LEU A 180 -1.48 -12.13 -4.61
N GLU A 181 -1.36 -11.27 -5.63
CA GLU A 181 -2.00 -9.97 -5.75
C GLU A 181 -1.76 -9.02 -4.53
N ILE A 182 -0.53 -9.01 -4.01
CA ILE A 182 -0.15 -8.22 -2.83
C ILE A 182 0.31 -6.83 -3.29
N LYS A 183 -0.65 -5.93 -3.49
CA LYS A 183 -0.41 -4.59 -4.02
C LYS A 183 0.64 -3.80 -3.22
N GLU A 184 0.57 -3.83 -1.89
CA GLU A 184 1.49 -3.06 -1.05
C GLU A 184 2.95 -3.54 -1.20
N LEU A 185 3.16 -4.86 -1.29
CA LEU A 185 4.48 -5.42 -1.55
C LEU A 185 4.97 -5.05 -2.95
N LEU A 186 4.11 -5.09 -3.97
CA LEU A 186 4.45 -4.66 -5.33
C LEU A 186 4.87 -3.18 -5.38
N ASP A 187 4.09 -2.31 -4.75
CA ASP A 187 4.36 -0.86 -4.70
C ASP A 187 5.72 -0.58 -4.01
N SER A 188 6.10 -1.35 -2.99
CA SER A 188 7.38 -1.20 -2.29
C SER A 188 8.57 -1.88 -2.98
N VAL A 189 8.40 -3.05 -3.61
CA VAL A 189 9.50 -3.79 -4.26
C VAL A 189 9.86 -3.23 -5.64
N MET A 190 8.89 -2.72 -6.40
CA MET A 190 9.10 -2.26 -7.78
C MET A 190 10.11 -1.12 -7.92
N PRO A 191 10.13 -0.07 -7.06
CA PRO A 191 11.17 0.96 -7.09
C PRO A 191 12.59 0.38 -6.91
N SER A 192 12.75 -0.57 -5.98
CA SER A 192 14.02 -1.25 -5.73
C SER A 192 14.43 -2.12 -6.93
N PHE A 193 13.47 -2.83 -7.52
CA PHE A 193 13.66 -3.61 -8.75
C PHE A 193 14.13 -2.70 -9.90
N ARG A 194 13.39 -1.64 -10.23
CA ARG A 194 13.76 -0.71 -11.32
C ARG A 194 15.14 -0.12 -11.14
N LYS A 195 15.45 0.39 -9.94
CA LYS A 195 16.76 0.96 -9.61
C LYS A 195 17.89 -0.04 -9.80
N ARG A 196 17.69 -1.29 -9.38
CA ARG A 196 18.72 -2.35 -9.45
C ARG A 196 18.99 -2.82 -10.88
N PHE A 197 17.97 -2.85 -11.72
CA PHE A 197 18.08 -3.28 -13.11
C PHE A 197 18.27 -2.12 -14.11
N GLY A 198 18.32 -0.88 -13.62
CA GLY A 198 18.50 0.30 -14.48
C GLY A 198 17.31 0.56 -15.39
N LEU A 199 16.11 0.26 -14.93
CA LEU A 199 14.87 0.37 -15.70
C LEU A 199 14.23 1.75 -15.47
N GLY A 200 13.54 2.24 -16.50
CA GLY A 200 12.70 3.44 -16.39
C GLY A 200 11.41 3.18 -15.61
N ASP A 201 10.73 4.27 -15.21
CA ASP A 201 9.45 4.20 -14.51
C ASP A 201 8.29 3.69 -15.37
N ASP A 202 8.49 3.59 -16.69
CA ASP A 202 7.57 2.96 -17.64
C ASP A 202 7.51 1.43 -17.49
N LYS A 203 8.50 0.82 -16.82
CA LYS A 203 8.55 -0.64 -16.63
C LYS A 203 7.77 -1.07 -15.40
N GLY A 204 6.62 -1.71 -15.67
CA GLY A 204 5.76 -2.36 -14.68
C GLY A 204 6.15 -3.81 -14.39
N VAL A 205 5.26 -4.50 -13.67
CA VAL A 205 5.42 -5.91 -13.27
C VAL A 205 5.53 -6.84 -14.48
N ASP A 206 4.79 -6.55 -15.56
CA ASP A 206 4.81 -7.31 -16.82
C ASP A 206 6.21 -7.45 -17.42
N PHE A 207 7.08 -6.46 -17.20
CA PHE A 207 8.46 -6.52 -17.69
C PHE A 207 9.21 -7.73 -17.13
N VAL A 208 8.93 -8.15 -15.89
CA VAL A 208 9.58 -9.27 -15.23
C VAL A 208 9.32 -10.61 -15.93
N TYR A 209 8.25 -10.69 -16.73
CA TYR A 209 7.90 -11.86 -17.54
C TYR A 209 8.34 -11.74 -19.00
N SER A 210 8.97 -10.62 -19.38
CA SER A 210 9.47 -10.43 -20.74
C SER A 210 10.75 -11.23 -21.00
N ALA A 211 10.94 -11.64 -22.26
CA ALA A 211 12.18 -12.28 -22.70
C ALA A 211 13.40 -11.36 -22.53
N GLU A 212 13.20 -10.04 -22.61
CA GLU A 212 14.24 -9.04 -22.35
C GLU A 212 14.74 -9.10 -20.90
N ALA A 213 13.82 -9.15 -19.94
CA ALA A 213 14.17 -9.27 -18.53
C ALA A 213 14.89 -10.59 -18.23
N GLU A 214 14.41 -11.71 -18.79
CA GLU A 214 15.08 -13.00 -18.63
C GLU A 214 16.53 -12.98 -19.12
N GLU A 215 16.80 -12.31 -20.24
CA GLU A 215 18.15 -12.20 -20.78
C GLU A 215 19.05 -11.35 -19.87
N ILE A 216 18.53 -10.24 -19.31
CA ILE A 216 19.25 -9.45 -18.31
C ILE A 216 19.58 -10.31 -17.08
N PHE A 217 18.61 -11.09 -16.59
CA PHE A 217 18.80 -11.95 -15.43
C PHE A 217 19.82 -13.05 -15.71
N ARG A 218 19.78 -13.70 -16.88
CA ARG A 218 20.78 -14.70 -17.28
C ARG A 218 22.18 -14.12 -17.35
N ARG A 219 22.35 -12.93 -17.94
CA ARG A 219 23.66 -12.26 -18.03
C ARG A 219 24.25 -11.92 -16.68
N ARG A 220 23.41 -11.52 -15.72
CA ARG A 220 23.85 -11.19 -14.35
C ARG A 220 24.06 -12.42 -13.47
N ALA A 221 23.35 -13.51 -13.74
CA ALA A 221 23.49 -14.78 -13.02
C ALA A 221 24.70 -15.59 -13.49
N ALA A 222 25.17 -15.38 -14.72
CA ALA A 222 26.37 -16.03 -15.21
C ALA A 222 27.56 -15.63 -14.30
N PRO A 223 28.28 -16.60 -13.71
CA PRO A 223 29.49 -16.28 -12.98
C PRO A 223 30.43 -15.55 -13.94
N ALA A 224 31.17 -14.56 -13.45
CA ALA A 224 32.24 -13.91 -14.20
C ALA A 224 33.38 -14.91 -14.47
N SER A 225 33.10 -15.99 -15.20
CA SER A 225 34.10 -16.84 -15.77
C SER A 225 34.74 -16.07 -16.92
N VAL A 226 36.06 -16.00 -16.90
CA VAL A 226 36.95 -15.55 -17.97
C VAL A 226 37.37 -14.08 -17.88
N GLY A 227 38.40 -13.89 -17.07
CA GLY A 227 39.42 -12.86 -17.21
C GLY A 227 40.76 -13.34 -16.64
N ALA A 228 41.07 -14.63 -16.78
CA ALA A 228 42.36 -15.22 -16.39
C ALA A 228 43.00 -15.87 -17.63
N GLY A 229 43.42 -15.03 -18.59
CA GLY A 229 44.50 -15.35 -19.52
C GLY A 229 45.61 -14.34 -19.20
N THR A 230 46.67 -14.77 -18.52
CA THR A 230 47.98 -15.16 -19.08
C THR A 230 48.66 -14.03 -19.82
#